data_AF-A0AAT9GIE0-F1
#
_entry.id   AF-A0AAT9GIE0-F1
#
_cell.length_a   1.000
_cell.length_b   1.000
_cell.length_c   1.000
_cell.angle_alpha   90.00
_cell.angle_beta   90.00
_cell.angle_gamma   90.00
#
_symmetry.space_group_name_H-M   'P 1'
#
loop_
_entity.id
_entity.type
_entity.pdbx_description
1 polymer ?
#
loop_
_entity_poly.entity_id
_entity_poly.type
_entity_poly.pdbx_seq_one_letter_code
_entity_poly.pdbx_strand_id
1 'polypeptide(L)'
;MKKRTDNFDKFANQKKGSAIKEAFRQEKKKIKAEARAAGEEMRKKKIEKMRGVEDKASSFKPQAASKGKAASFEQRASGKKSSNQYSKKEHKQEMQPADIPLKKEGSNEQMPLNKFIAHAGVCGRREAADLVKEGKVTVNGDKIFEPGYKVSAKDKVIVKGKQVFLQRNAVYILLNKPKDYITTANDPQGRKTVLDLIKGATPERVYPVGRLDRNTTGVLILTNDGELAQKLTHPSFEVKKIYEVTLDKPVIKKDLEAIMTGVTLEDGFVQADSVGYADDKNKNIVGIEIHSGRNRIVRRIFEHLGYDVKGLDRVMFANLTKKNVDRGKWRFLNEKEVRLLKFMNKSFVRKAK
;
A
#
# COMPACT_ATOMS: atom_id res chain seq x y z
N MET A 1 -75.18 -19.91 -22.54
CA MET A 1 -74.09 -20.34 -23.45
C MET A 1 -73.40 -19.11 -24.04
N LYS A 2 -72.17 -18.80 -23.60
CA LYS A 2 -71.18 -18.00 -24.37
C LYS A 2 -69.80 -18.54 -23.99
N LYS A 3 -69.02 -18.82 -25.03
CA LYS A 3 -67.81 -19.64 -25.06
C LYS A 3 -66.68 -19.05 -24.20
N ARG A 4 -66.04 -19.90 -23.40
CA ARG A 4 -64.73 -19.63 -22.78
C ARG A 4 -63.70 -19.46 -23.90
N THR A 5 -62.91 -18.39 -23.83
CA THR A 5 -61.77 -18.14 -24.73
C THR A 5 -60.48 -18.69 -24.11
N ASP A 6 -59.60 -19.16 -25.00
CA ASP A 6 -58.36 -19.92 -24.76
C ASP A 6 -57.24 -19.15 -24.05
N ASN A 7 -57.51 -18.61 -22.86
CA ASN A 7 -56.49 -17.94 -22.04
C ASN A 7 -56.21 -18.65 -20.70
N PHE A 8 -56.74 -19.86 -20.47
CA PHE A 8 -56.48 -20.62 -19.25
C PHE A 8 -55.47 -21.78 -19.42
N ASP A 9 -55.17 -22.20 -20.65
CA ASP A 9 -54.21 -23.30 -20.90
C ASP A 9 -52.74 -22.86 -20.99
N LYS A 10 -52.45 -21.55 -20.98
CA LYS A 10 -51.06 -21.05 -20.94
C LYS A 10 -50.41 -21.08 -19.55
N PHE A 11 -51.13 -21.47 -18.51
CA PHE A 11 -50.58 -21.60 -17.15
C PHE A 11 -50.27 -23.05 -16.72
N ALA A 12 -50.59 -24.06 -17.54
CA ALA A 12 -50.52 -25.46 -17.10
C ALA A 12 -49.28 -26.25 -17.57
N ASN A 13 -48.34 -25.67 -18.34
CA ASN A 13 -47.17 -26.44 -18.79
C ASN A 13 -45.90 -25.61 -19.00
N GLN A 14 -45.23 -25.24 -17.90
CA GLN A 14 -43.79 -24.99 -17.91
C GLN A 14 -43.08 -25.99 -17.01
N LYS A 15 -43.00 -27.24 -17.46
CA LYS A 15 -41.91 -28.11 -17.04
C LYS A 15 -40.60 -27.57 -17.62
N LYS A 16 -39.55 -27.60 -16.79
CA LYS A 16 -38.10 -27.62 -17.10
C LYS A 16 -37.25 -26.35 -16.91
N GLY A 17 -37.57 -25.49 -15.94
CA GLY A 17 -36.57 -24.52 -15.42
C GLY A 17 -35.41 -25.18 -14.64
N SER A 18 -35.68 -26.28 -13.92
CA SER A 18 -34.67 -27.02 -13.15
C SER A 18 -33.77 -27.88 -14.05
N ALA A 19 -34.35 -28.60 -15.02
CA ALA A 19 -33.60 -29.46 -15.93
C ALA A 19 -32.63 -28.68 -16.83
N ILE A 20 -33.00 -27.47 -17.26
CA ILE A 20 -32.11 -26.58 -18.03
C ILE A 20 -30.95 -26.07 -17.16
N LYS A 21 -31.23 -25.66 -15.91
CA LYS A 21 -30.16 -25.26 -14.96
C LYS A 21 -29.21 -26.42 -14.62
N GLU A 22 -29.73 -27.64 -14.54
CA GLU A 22 -28.93 -28.82 -14.25
C GLU A 22 -28.03 -29.22 -15.43
N ALA A 23 -28.54 -29.15 -16.67
CA ALA A 23 -27.76 -29.36 -17.88
C ALA A 23 -26.58 -28.38 -17.99
N PHE A 24 -26.82 -27.08 -17.78
CA PHE A 24 -25.76 -26.06 -17.78
C PHE A 24 -24.70 -26.28 -16.69
N ARG A 25 -25.11 -26.82 -15.53
CA ARG A 25 -24.17 -27.13 -14.43
C ARG A 25 -23.31 -28.35 -14.74
N GLN A 26 -23.88 -29.36 -15.40
CA GLN A 26 -23.14 -30.54 -15.86
C GLN A 26 -22.17 -30.20 -16.98
N GLU A 27 -22.57 -29.34 -17.93
CA GLU A 27 -21.73 -28.85 -19.02
C GLU A 27 -20.53 -28.05 -18.50
N LYS A 28 -20.74 -27.10 -17.56
CA LYS A 28 -19.62 -26.39 -16.90
C LYS A 28 -18.68 -27.32 -16.13
N LYS A 29 -19.20 -28.39 -15.53
CA LYS A 29 -18.37 -29.41 -14.86
C LYS A 29 -17.51 -30.18 -15.86
N LYS A 30 -18.08 -30.54 -17.01
CA LYS A 30 -17.38 -31.28 -18.08
C LYS A 30 -16.26 -30.45 -18.71
N ILE A 31 -16.53 -29.18 -19.05
CA ILE A 31 -15.53 -28.24 -19.57
C ILE A 31 -14.38 -28.04 -18.56
N LYS A 32 -14.69 -27.94 -17.26
CA LYS A 32 -13.66 -27.80 -16.21
C LYS A 32 -12.82 -29.07 -16.03
N ALA A 33 -13.42 -30.26 -16.21
CA ALA A 33 -12.71 -31.53 -16.15
C ALA A 33 -11.77 -31.71 -17.36
N GLU A 34 -12.23 -31.36 -18.56
CA GLU A 34 -11.43 -31.41 -19.80
C GLU A 34 -10.25 -30.43 -19.75
N ALA A 35 -10.45 -29.20 -19.26
CA ALA A 35 -9.37 -28.24 -19.07
C ALA A 35 -8.30 -28.73 -18.07
N ARG A 36 -8.71 -29.47 -17.04
CA ARG A 36 -7.79 -30.04 -16.05
C ARG A 36 -7.00 -31.22 -16.63
N ALA A 37 -7.67 -32.08 -17.40
CA ALA A 37 -7.02 -33.19 -18.10
C ALA A 37 -5.99 -32.69 -19.13
N ALA A 38 -6.34 -31.66 -19.92
CA ALA A 38 -5.42 -31.03 -20.87
C ALA A 38 -4.20 -30.39 -20.17
N GLY A 39 -4.40 -29.79 -18.99
CA GLY A 39 -3.32 -29.24 -18.18
C GLY A 39 -2.38 -30.32 -17.61
N GLU A 40 -2.91 -31.46 -17.19
CA GLU A 40 -2.13 -32.60 -16.71
C GLU A 40 -1.36 -33.28 -17.85
N GLU A 41 -1.94 -33.38 -19.04
CA GLU A 41 -1.28 -33.94 -20.22
C GLU A 41 -0.12 -33.06 -20.71
N MET A 42 -0.32 -31.74 -20.74
CA MET A 42 0.74 -30.76 -21.02
C MET A 42 1.88 -30.83 -20.00
N ARG A 43 1.56 -31.09 -18.72
CA ARG A 43 2.55 -31.27 -17.66
C ARG A 43 3.32 -32.59 -17.82
N LYS A 44 2.65 -33.69 -18.21
CA LYS A 44 3.30 -34.96 -18.55
C LYS A 44 4.22 -34.82 -19.76
N LYS A 45 3.76 -34.21 -20.86
CA LYS A 45 4.60 -33.93 -22.04
C LYS A 45 5.83 -33.08 -21.71
N LYS A 46 5.69 -32.13 -20.77
CA LYS A 46 6.82 -31.31 -20.30
C LYS A 46 7.83 -32.11 -19.45
N ILE A 47 7.35 -33.06 -18.64
CA ILE A 47 8.19 -33.96 -17.84
C ILE A 47 8.90 -34.99 -18.74
N GLU A 48 8.22 -35.54 -19.75
CA GLU A 48 8.83 -36.45 -20.73
C GLU A 48 9.85 -35.73 -21.61
N LYS A 49 9.59 -34.48 -22.01
CA LYS A 49 10.56 -33.64 -22.73
C LYS A 49 11.77 -33.26 -21.87
N MET A 50 11.63 -33.20 -20.55
CA MET A 50 12.76 -33.05 -19.61
C MET A 50 13.52 -34.36 -19.38
N ARG A 51 12.88 -35.52 -19.53
CA ARG A 51 13.53 -36.84 -19.45
C ARG A 51 14.18 -37.28 -20.78
N GLY A 52 13.77 -36.70 -21.91
CA GLY A 52 14.28 -37.02 -23.25
C GLY A 52 15.48 -36.17 -23.71
N VAL A 53 16.19 -35.50 -22.80
CA VAL A 53 17.42 -34.76 -23.13
C VAL A 53 18.55 -35.24 -22.22
N GLU A 54 19.04 -36.45 -22.46
CA GLU A 54 20.43 -36.82 -22.20
C GLU A 54 20.88 -37.81 -23.28
N ASP A 55 21.47 -37.27 -24.35
CA ASP A 55 22.36 -38.02 -25.23
C ASP A 55 23.46 -37.07 -25.73
N LYS A 56 24.59 -37.07 -25.03
CA LYS A 56 25.98 -37.11 -25.56
C LYS A 56 27.03 -36.56 -24.57
N ALA A 57 27.60 -37.54 -23.86
CA ALA A 57 28.96 -37.72 -23.35
C ALA A 57 30.07 -36.65 -23.55
N SER A 58 30.82 -36.40 -22.47
CA SER A 58 32.28 -36.65 -22.30
C SER A 58 32.71 -36.00 -20.96
N SER A 59 33.58 -36.53 -20.07
CA SER A 59 34.60 -37.58 -20.11
C SER A 59 35.03 -37.99 -18.67
N PHE A 60 35.32 -39.30 -18.47
CA PHE A 60 36.37 -39.95 -17.64
C PHE A 60 36.75 -39.40 -16.23
N LYS A 61 36.86 -40.18 -15.12
CA LYS A 61 37.34 -41.57 -14.85
C LYS A 61 36.70 -42.16 -13.56
N PRO A 62 36.55 -43.49 -13.43
CA PRO A 62 36.12 -44.17 -12.20
C PRO A 62 37.29 -44.84 -11.43
N GLN A 63 37.21 -44.88 -10.10
CA GLN A 63 37.99 -45.82 -9.27
C GLN A 63 37.10 -46.54 -8.24
N ALA A 64 37.00 -47.85 -8.50
CA ALA A 64 36.95 -49.01 -7.60
C ALA A 64 36.17 -48.98 -6.27
N ALA A 65 35.28 -49.96 -6.17
CA ALA A 65 34.60 -50.42 -4.97
C ALA A 65 35.46 -51.34 -4.10
N SER A 66 35.24 -51.33 -2.78
CA SER A 66 35.28 -52.52 -1.89
C SER A 66 34.40 -52.23 -0.67
N LYS A 67 33.25 -52.90 -0.53
CA LYS A 67 32.98 -54.16 0.19
C LYS A 67 33.13 -54.08 1.72
N GLY A 68 32.02 -54.35 2.42
CA GLY A 68 31.93 -54.74 3.83
C GLY A 68 30.66 -54.17 4.47
N LYS A 69 29.53 -54.91 4.46
CA LYS A 69 28.97 -55.72 5.57
C LYS A 69 28.89 -54.97 6.91
N ALA A 70 27.89 -55.10 7.78
CA ALA A 70 26.52 -55.60 7.79
C ALA A 70 26.01 -55.32 9.22
N ALA A 71 24.72 -54.99 9.36
CA ALA A 71 23.83 -55.19 10.50
C ALA A 71 24.40 -55.23 11.95
N SER A 72 23.83 -54.39 12.83
CA SER A 72 23.00 -54.93 13.92
C SER A 72 22.15 -53.86 14.58
N PHE A 73 20.99 -54.34 15.02
CA PHE A 73 19.83 -53.68 15.57
C PHE A 73 19.93 -53.78 17.09
N GLU A 74 19.62 -52.72 17.86
CA GLU A 74 18.87 -52.88 19.11
C GLU A 74 18.32 -51.57 19.67
N GLN A 75 17.01 -51.60 19.90
CA GLN A 75 16.21 -50.66 20.70
C GLN A 75 16.32 -51.00 22.19
N ARG A 76 16.33 -49.97 23.05
CA ARG A 76 15.47 -49.78 24.26
C ARG A 76 16.07 -48.62 25.08
N ALA A 77 15.44 -47.46 25.19
CA ALA A 77 14.22 -47.11 25.94
C ALA A 77 14.46 -46.76 27.43
N SER A 78 14.18 -45.50 27.74
CA SER A 78 13.58 -44.92 28.96
C SER A 78 14.43 -44.66 30.22
N GLY A 79 14.43 -43.39 30.64
CA GLY A 79 14.78 -42.92 31.99
C GLY A 79 14.34 -41.46 32.17
N LYS A 80 13.44 -41.21 33.11
CA LYS A 80 12.68 -39.96 33.35
C LYS A 80 13.44 -38.90 34.16
N LYS A 81 13.07 -37.64 33.87
CA LYS A 81 12.84 -36.46 34.77
C LYS A 81 13.94 -36.04 35.76
N SER A 82 14.32 -34.75 35.72
CA SER A 82 13.88 -33.74 36.71
C SER A 82 14.75 -32.47 36.70
N SER A 83 14.06 -31.34 36.89
CA SER A 83 14.42 -30.13 37.66
C SER A 83 15.49 -29.14 37.16
N ASN A 84 14.93 -27.97 36.81
CA ASN A 84 15.21 -26.63 37.35
C ASN A 84 16.48 -25.84 37.01
N GLN A 85 16.18 -24.56 36.76
CA GLN A 85 16.96 -23.36 37.06
C GLN A 85 18.24 -23.15 36.25
N TYR A 86 18.15 -22.29 35.23
CA TYR A 86 19.26 -21.39 34.95
C TYR A 86 18.81 -19.93 34.87
N SER A 87 19.37 -19.21 35.83
CA SER A 87 19.39 -17.77 36.06
C SER A 87 19.81 -16.97 34.83
N LYS A 88 19.20 -15.79 34.72
CA LYS A 88 19.71 -14.61 33.99
C LYS A 88 21.24 -14.52 34.04
N LYS A 89 21.85 -14.36 32.86
CA LYS A 89 23.02 -13.49 32.69
C LYS A 89 22.84 -12.69 31.39
N GLU A 90 22.59 -11.41 31.59
CA GLU A 90 22.52 -10.40 30.54
C GLU A 90 23.92 -10.23 29.93
N HIS A 91 24.06 -10.56 28.66
CA HIS A 91 25.12 -10.01 27.83
C HIS A 91 24.47 -9.03 26.85
N LYS A 92 24.48 -7.76 27.24
CA LYS A 92 24.37 -6.62 26.32
C LYS A 92 25.59 -6.65 25.41
N GLN A 93 25.51 -7.36 24.29
CA GLN A 93 26.27 -6.98 23.12
C GLN A 93 25.47 -5.91 22.41
N GLU A 94 25.89 -4.66 22.58
CA GLU A 94 25.51 -3.57 21.69
C GLU A 94 25.94 -3.96 20.28
N MET A 95 25.00 -4.51 19.50
CA MET A 95 25.17 -4.66 18.08
C MET A 95 25.14 -3.25 17.50
N GLN A 96 26.33 -2.73 17.19
CA GLN A 96 26.51 -1.56 16.35
C GLN A 96 25.64 -1.75 15.09
N PRO A 97 24.90 -0.73 14.64
CA PRO A 97 24.04 -0.87 13.48
C PRO A 97 24.92 -1.23 12.28
N ALA A 98 24.79 -2.48 11.82
CA ALA A 98 25.45 -2.95 10.62
C ALA A 98 24.99 -2.06 9.47
N ASP A 99 25.95 -1.34 8.88
CA ASP A 99 25.77 -0.48 7.72
C ASP A 99 24.96 -1.20 6.65
N ILE A 100 23.69 -0.81 6.51
CA ILE A 100 22.92 -1.13 5.32
C ILE A 100 23.68 -0.44 4.17
N PRO A 101 24.05 -1.14 3.09
CA PRO A 101 24.68 -0.48 1.96
C PRO A 101 23.64 0.44 1.33
N LEU A 102 23.65 1.71 1.75
CA LEU A 102 23.23 2.82 0.92
C LEU A 102 23.95 2.63 -0.40
N LYS A 103 23.18 2.52 -1.50
CA LYS A 103 23.71 2.49 -2.86
C LYS A 103 24.87 3.49 -2.97
N LYS A 104 26.11 2.99 -2.95
CA LYS A 104 27.27 3.74 -3.36
C LYS A 104 27.26 3.77 -4.89
N GLU A 105 27.72 4.91 -5.39
CA GLU A 105 27.89 5.31 -6.78
C GLU A 105 26.67 5.99 -7.41
N GLY A 106 26.88 7.26 -7.75
CA GLY A 106 25.88 8.17 -8.26
C GLY A 106 25.19 7.57 -9.48
N SER A 107 23.90 7.28 -9.32
CA SER A 107 23.04 7.14 -10.48
C SER A 107 23.21 8.41 -11.30
N ASN A 108 23.48 8.26 -12.60
CA ASN A 108 23.46 9.36 -13.57
C ASN A 108 22.01 9.83 -13.83
N GLU A 109 21.18 9.74 -12.79
CA GLU A 109 19.76 9.99 -12.82
C GLU A 109 19.59 11.49 -12.71
N GLN A 110 19.42 12.08 -13.89
CA GLN A 110 19.11 13.49 -14.02
C GLN A 110 17.69 13.75 -13.51
N MET A 111 17.53 14.81 -12.74
CA MET A 111 16.22 15.30 -12.32
C MET A 111 16.08 16.79 -12.63
N PRO A 112 14.83 17.29 -12.78
CA PRO A 112 14.60 18.72 -12.93
C PRO A 112 15.19 19.53 -11.77
N LEU A 113 15.75 20.71 -12.07
CA LEU A 113 16.42 21.60 -11.13
C LEU A 113 15.50 21.99 -9.96
N ASN A 114 14.22 22.30 -10.25
CA ASN A 114 13.25 22.59 -9.19
C ASN A 114 12.99 21.40 -8.26
N LYS A 115 13.07 20.16 -8.75
CA LYS A 115 12.97 18.94 -7.95
C LYS A 115 14.24 18.74 -7.12
N PHE A 116 15.41 18.97 -7.71
CA PHE A 116 16.69 18.88 -7.02
C PHE A 116 16.76 19.82 -5.81
N ILE A 117 16.42 21.11 -5.99
CA ILE A 117 16.42 22.11 -4.92
C ILE A 117 15.42 21.75 -3.81
N ALA A 118 14.25 21.21 -4.17
CA ALA A 118 13.27 20.76 -3.19
C ALA A 118 13.76 19.53 -2.40
N HIS A 119 14.40 18.56 -3.07
CA HIS A 119 15.00 17.38 -2.45
C HIS A 119 16.25 17.72 -1.61
N ALA A 120 16.91 18.84 -1.89
CA ALA A 120 17.97 19.40 -1.04
C ALA A 120 17.43 20.06 0.23
N GLY A 121 16.10 20.13 0.42
CA GLY A 121 15.46 20.64 1.63
C GLY A 121 15.36 22.17 1.69
N VAL A 122 15.72 22.90 0.63
CA VAL A 122 15.77 24.38 0.62
C VAL A 122 14.39 25.01 0.74
N CYS A 123 13.44 24.54 -0.05
CA CYS A 123 12.09 25.10 -0.14
C CYS A 123 11.13 24.10 -0.82
N GLY A 124 9.85 24.46 -0.95
CA GLY A 124 8.90 23.65 -1.72
C GLY A 124 9.24 23.65 -3.23
N ARG A 125 8.77 22.64 -3.98
CA ARG A 125 9.05 22.54 -5.43
C ARG A 125 8.56 23.75 -6.25
N ARG A 126 7.45 24.38 -5.85
CA ARG A 126 6.92 25.58 -6.51
C ARG A 126 7.80 26.80 -6.24
N GLU A 127 8.09 27.04 -4.96
CA GLU A 127 9.02 28.09 -4.53
C GLU A 127 10.40 27.91 -5.20
N ALA A 128 10.88 26.67 -5.33
CA ALA A 128 12.12 26.37 -6.05
C ALA A 128 12.05 26.77 -7.53
N ALA A 129 10.90 26.56 -8.18
CA ALA A 129 10.70 26.99 -9.56
C ALA A 129 10.72 28.53 -9.68
N ASP A 130 10.15 29.23 -8.70
CA ASP A 130 10.17 30.70 -8.66
C ASP A 130 11.59 31.23 -8.45
N LEU A 131 12.36 30.63 -7.53
CA LEU A 131 13.78 30.98 -7.31
C LEU A 131 14.64 30.79 -8.57
N VAL A 132 14.36 29.73 -9.35
CA VAL A 132 15.05 29.49 -10.63
C VAL A 132 14.68 30.58 -11.64
N LYS A 133 13.39 30.88 -11.82
CA LYS A 133 12.91 31.95 -12.73
C LYS A 133 13.45 33.33 -12.36
N GLU A 134 13.64 33.61 -11.07
CA GLU A 134 14.24 34.83 -10.55
C GLU A 134 15.77 34.92 -10.74
N GLY A 135 16.41 33.88 -11.32
CA GLY A 135 17.85 33.85 -11.53
C GLY A 135 18.67 33.73 -10.25
N LYS A 136 18.06 33.24 -9.16
CA LYS A 136 18.71 33.05 -7.84
C LYS A 136 19.43 31.70 -7.72
N VAL A 137 19.55 30.96 -8.82
CA VAL A 137 20.14 29.62 -8.88
C VAL A 137 21.21 29.57 -9.97
N THR A 138 22.38 29.05 -9.63
CA THR A 138 23.44 28.72 -10.60
C THR A 138 23.75 27.24 -10.58
N VAL A 139 24.08 26.68 -11.75
CA VAL A 139 24.50 25.29 -11.95
C VAL A 139 25.84 25.32 -12.66
N ASN A 140 26.88 24.74 -12.05
CA ASN A 140 28.24 24.69 -12.60
C ASN A 140 28.85 26.06 -12.98
N GLY A 141 28.31 27.16 -12.43
CA GLY A 141 28.74 28.53 -12.71
C GLY A 141 27.71 29.34 -13.51
N ASP A 142 26.82 28.68 -14.25
CA ASP A 142 25.86 29.34 -15.12
C ASP A 142 24.52 29.62 -14.41
N LYS A 143 23.95 30.81 -14.64
CA LYS A 143 22.60 31.15 -14.16
C LYS A 143 21.56 30.43 -15.01
N ILE A 144 20.73 29.62 -14.36
CA ILE A 144 19.66 28.87 -15.02
C ILE A 144 18.33 29.52 -14.68
N PHE A 145 17.51 29.77 -15.71
CA PHE A 145 16.17 30.36 -15.58
C PHE A 145 15.03 29.36 -15.83
N GLU A 146 15.37 28.15 -16.26
CA GLU A 146 14.42 27.09 -16.58
C GLU A 146 14.27 26.10 -15.41
N PRO A 147 13.11 26.05 -14.73
CA PRO A 147 12.90 25.10 -13.61
C PRO A 147 13.03 23.63 -14.01
N GLY A 148 12.81 23.33 -15.30
CA GLY A 148 12.90 21.99 -15.88
C GLY A 148 14.31 21.55 -16.24
N TYR A 149 15.31 22.44 -16.13
CA TYR A 149 16.70 22.14 -16.45
C TYR A 149 17.17 20.89 -15.71
N LYS A 150 17.81 19.96 -16.42
CA LYS A 150 18.18 18.66 -15.86
C LYS A 150 19.52 18.74 -15.16
N VAL A 151 19.55 18.35 -13.89
CA VAL A 151 20.76 18.29 -13.07
C VAL A 151 20.91 16.91 -12.44
N SER A 152 22.15 16.52 -12.23
CA SER A 152 22.56 15.30 -11.54
C SER A 152 23.13 15.63 -10.15
N ALA A 153 23.33 14.60 -9.33
CA ALA A 153 23.99 14.76 -8.04
C ALA A 153 25.46 15.19 -8.12
N LYS A 154 26.08 15.14 -9.32
CA LYS A 154 27.47 15.56 -9.56
C LYS A 154 27.56 17.06 -9.85
N ASP A 155 26.47 17.68 -10.30
CA ASP A 155 26.46 19.09 -10.66
C ASP A 155 26.54 20.01 -9.44
N LYS A 156 27.31 21.09 -9.56
CA LYS A 156 27.45 22.11 -8.52
C LYS A 156 26.27 23.08 -8.59
N VAL A 157 25.21 22.78 -7.83
CA VAL A 157 24.04 23.64 -7.71
C VAL A 157 24.20 24.61 -6.54
N ILE A 158 24.10 25.91 -6.81
CA ILE A 158 24.18 26.99 -5.81
C ILE A 158 22.86 27.75 -5.82
N VAL A 159 22.24 27.90 -4.65
CA VAL A 159 20.99 28.64 -4.46
C VAL A 159 21.25 29.79 -3.49
N LYS A 160 20.96 31.03 -3.90
CA LYS A 160 21.22 32.25 -3.09
C LYS A 160 22.65 32.29 -2.53
N GLY A 161 23.64 31.90 -3.33
CA GLY A 161 25.06 31.92 -2.96
C GLY A 161 25.55 30.74 -2.10
N LYS A 162 24.68 29.80 -1.70
CA LYS A 162 25.08 28.60 -0.96
C LYS A 162 24.96 27.36 -1.82
N GLN A 163 26.00 26.53 -1.85
CA GLN A 163 25.95 25.24 -2.52
C GLN A 163 24.98 24.31 -1.79
N VAL A 164 24.12 23.63 -2.54
CA VAL A 164 23.10 22.74 -1.99
C VAL A 164 23.38 21.30 -2.37
N PHE A 165 23.08 20.38 -1.46
CA PHE A 165 23.29 18.95 -1.64
C PHE A 165 21.97 18.21 -1.39
N LEU A 166 21.77 17.09 -2.08
CA LEU A 166 20.62 16.23 -1.83
C LEU A 166 20.66 15.71 -0.39
N GLN A 167 19.50 15.73 0.28
CA GLN A 167 19.36 15.13 1.60
C GLN A 167 19.64 13.62 1.51
N ARG A 168 20.59 13.14 2.30
CA ARG A 168 20.95 11.71 2.35
C ARG A 168 20.07 10.92 3.33
N ASN A 169 19.54 11.60 4.33
CA ASN A 169 18.77 10.98 5.40
C ASN A 169 17.28 11.05 5.06
N ALA A 170 16.70 9.91 4.70
CA ALA A 170 15.26 9.81 4.49
C ALA A 170 14.55 9.62 5.83
N VAL A 171 13.60 10.50 6.13
CA VAL A 171 12.83 10.53 7.38
C VAL A 171 11.42 10.05 7.09
N TYR A 172 10.88 9.19 7.96
CA TYR A 172 9.50 8.70 7.86
C TYR A 172 8.85 8.75 9.23
N ILE A 173 7.81 9.59 9.35
CA ILE A 173 7.09 9.81 10.60
C ILE A 173 5.65 9.38 10.40
N LEU A 174 5.12 8.61 11.35
CA LEU A 174 3.69 8.36 11.48
C LEU A 174 3.14 9.26 12.58
N LEU A 175 2.20 10.11 12.20
CA LEU A 175 1.47 11.01 13.08
C LEU A 175 0.05 10.49 13.25
N ASN A 176 -0.43 10.42 14.50
CA ASN A 176 -1.85 10.28 14.77
C ASN A 176 -2.47 11.69 14.89
N LYS A 177 -2.92 12.24 13.76
CA LYS A 177 -3.37 13.63 13.64
C LYS A 177 -4.59 13.91 14.54
N PRO A 178 -4.57 14.96 15.38
CA PRO A 178 -5.72 15.46 16.14
C PRO A 178 -6.66 16.33 15.29
N LYS A 179 -7.84 16.63 15.86
CA LYS A 179 -8.75 17.65 15.31
C LYS A 179 -8.10 19.03 15.41
N ASP A 180 -8.56 19.97 14.59
CA ASP A 180 -8.13 21.38 14.59
C ASP A 180 -6.71 21.68 14.08
N TYR A 181 -6.07 20.70 13.44
CA TYR A 181 -4.80 20.90 12.74
C TYR A 181 -4.98 20.78 11.23
N ILE A 182 -4.32 21.66 10.47
CA ILE A 182 -4.37 21.65 9.00
C ILE A 182 -3.18 20.89 8.43
N THR A 183 -3.40 20.10 7.39
CA THR A 183 -2.34 19.40 6.65
C THR A 183 -1.79 20.30 5.54
N THR A 184 -0.98 21.29 5.93
CA THR A 184 -0.23 22.17 5.03
C THR A 184 1.19 22.40 5.56
N ALA A 185 2.13 22.74 4.67
CA ALA A 185 3.48 23.12 5.04
C ALA A 185 3.61 24.61 5.41
N ASN A 186 2.71 25.44 4.91
CA ASN A 186 2.63 26.87 5.21
C ASN A 186 1.15 27.27 5.27
N ASP A 187 0.73 27.96 6.32
CA ASP A 187 -0.63 28.50 6.47
C ASP A 187 -0.57 30.03 6.61
N PRO A 188 -0.99 30.78 5.58
CA PRO A 188 -0.97 32.24 5.62
C PRO A 188 -1.84 32.86 6.73
N GLN A 189 -2.78 32.10 7.28
CA GLN A 189 -3.73 32.56 8.29
C GLN A 189 -3.30 32.18 9.72
N GLY A 190 -2.08 31.67 9.90
CA GLY A 190 -1.49 31.39 11.21
C GLY A 190 -2.18 30.28 12.00
N ARG A 191 -2.94 29.39 11.33
CA ARG A 191 -3.60 28.26 11.99
C ARG A 191 -2.60 27.15 12.30
N LYS A 192 -2.94 26.34 13.30
CA LYS A 192 -2.13 25.18 13.69
C LYS A 192 -1.99 24.17 12.55
N THR A 193 -0.77 23.76 12.28
CA THR A 193 -0.41 22.81 11.21
C THR A 193 0.11 21.50 11.78
N VAL A 194 0.03 20.43 10.99
CA VAL A 194 0.60 19.14 11.39
C VAL A 194 2.12 19.18 11.60
N LEU A 195 2.82 20.17 11.03
CA LEU A 195 4.25 20.36 11.23
C LEU A 195 4.56 20.89 12.64
N ASP A 196 3.65 21.64 13.25
CA ASP A 196 3.80 22.11 14.63
C ASP A 196 3.85 20.95 15.64
N LEU A 197 3.12 19.86 15.35
CA LEU A 197 3.08 18.65 16.20
C LEU A 197 4.39 17.85 16.17
N ILE A 198 5.16 17.98 15.10
CA ILE A 198 6.43 17.26 14.90
C ILE A 198 7.63 18.22 14.98
N LYS A 199 7.43 19.43 15.50
CA LYS A 199 8.50 20.42 15.63
C LYS A 199 9.60 19.85 16.53
N GLY A 200 10.85 19.92 16.05
CA GLY A 200 12.01 19.36 16.75
C GLY A 200 12.17 17.83 16.63
N ALA A 201 11.29 17.14 15.90
CA ALA A 201 11.44 15.70 15.67
C ALA A 201 12.69 15.37 14.83
N THR A 202 13.00 16.21 13.85
CA THR A 202 14.12 16.01 12.93
C THR A 202 14.64 17.36 12.44
N PRO A 203 15.95 17.50 12.17
CA PRO A 203 16.49 18.67 11.49
C PRO A 203 16.11 18.72 10.00
N GLU A 204 15.69 17.59 9.41
CA GLU A 204 15.39 17.48 7.99
C GLU A 204 14.00 18.05 7.66
N ARG A 205 13.88 18.74 6.52
CA ARG A 205 12.60 19.25 6.04
C ARG A 205 11.67 18.12 5.58
N VAL A 206 10.65 17.80 6.36
CA VAL A 206 9.59 16.83 6.00
C VAL A 206 8.29 17.50 5.58
N TYR A 207 7.44 16.78 4.85
CA TYR A 207 6.12 17.23 4.43
C TYR A 207 5.09 16.09 4.53
N PRO A 208 3.79 16.41 4.70
CA PRO A 208 2.76 15.41 4.80
C PRO A 208 2.52 14.67 3.47
N VAL A 209 2.32 13.36 3.57
CA VAL A 209 1.95 12.47 2.47
C VAL A 209 0.44 12.45 2.35
N GLY A 210 -0.06 13.23 1.40
CA GLY A 210 -1.49 13.46 1.21
C GLY A 210 -2.03 14.44 2.25
N ARG A 211 -3.35 14.47 2.40
CA ARG A 211 -4.03 15.42 3.28
C ARG A 211 -5.10 14.73 4.12
N LEU A 212 -5.32 15.26 5.32
CA LEU A 212 -6.52 15.04 6.10
C LEU A 212 -7.16 16.40 6.35
N ASP A 213 -8.48 16.46 6.29
CA ASP A 213 -9.20 17.70 6.61
C ASP A 213 -8.94 18.13 8.05
N ARG A 214 -9.18 19.42 8.35
CA ARG A 214 -8.97 20.00 9.68
C ARG A 214 -9.62 19.18 10.80
N ASN A 215 -10.88 18.79 10.59
CA ASN A 215 -11.68 18.04 11.58
C ASN A 215 -11.55 16.52 11.45
N THR A 216 -10.77 16.04 10.47
CA THR A 216 -10.48 14.62 10.29
C THR A 216 -9.25 14.25 11.09
N THR A 217 -9.34 13.12 11.77
CA THR A 217 -8.30 12.60 12.66
C THR A 217 -7.67 11.34 12.10
N GLY A 218 -6.58 10.87 12.70
CA GLY A 218 -6.02 9.54 12.43
C GLY A 218 -4.66 9.56 11.74
N VAL A 219 -4.31 8.44 11.13
CA VAL A 219 -2.99 8.16 10.57
C VAL A 219 -2.63 9.17 9.49
N LEU A 220 -1.51 9.87 9.61
CA LEU A 220 -0.89 10.70 8.58
C LEU A 220 0.60 10.40 8.54
N ILE A 221 1.15 10.21 7.34
CA ILE A 221 2.58 9.99 7.15
C ILE A 221 3.23 11.33 6.79
N LEU A 222 4.41 11.61 7.33
CA LEU A 222 5.27 12.72 6.91
C LEU A 222 6.63 12.17 6.50
N THR A 223 7.18 12.69 5.40
CA THR A 223 8.48 12.27 4.89
C THR A 223 9.14 13.36 4.08
N ASN A 224 10.46 13.25 3.87
CA ASN A 224 11.19 14.00 2.84
C ASN A 224 11.43 13.18 1.56
N ASP A 225 11.10 11.88 1.56
CA ASP A 225 11.16 11.00 0.38
C ASP A 225 9.99 11.29 -0.60
N GLY A 226 10.28 12.09 -1.63
CA GLY A 226 9.28 12.54 -2.59
C GLY A 226 8.76 11.45 -3.50
N GLU A 227 9.56 10.43 -3.77
CA GLU A 227 9.17 9.30 -4.60
C GLU A 227 8.16 8.43 -3.85
N LEU A 228 8.45 8.14 -2.58
CA LEU A 228 7.50 7.44 -1.75
C LEU A 228 6.22 8.25 -1.53
N ALA A 229 6.33 9.55 -1.28
CA ALA A 229 5.17 10.42 -1.11
C ALA A 229 4.28 10.42 -2.36
N GLN A 230 4.87 10.51 -3.57
CA GLN A 230 4.14 10.43 -4.83
C GLN A 230 3.47 9.06 -4.99
N LYS A 231 4.20 7.98 -4.69
CA LYS A 231 3.68 6.61 -4.78
C LYS A 231 2.47 6.36 -3.89
N LEU A 232 2.46 6.94 -2.69
CA LEU A 232 1.37 6.78 -1.73
C LEU A 232 0.16 7.69 -1.99
N THR A 233 0.34 8.76 -2.78
CA THR A 233 -0.71 9.77 -3.02
C THR A 233 -1.30 9.73 -4.42
N HIS A 234 -0.56 9.26 -5.40
CA HIS A 234 -1.01 9.27 -6.78
C HIS A 234 -2.12 8.22 -7.02
N PRO A 235 -3.25 8.60 -7.66
CA PRO A 235 -4.41 7.72 -7.83
C PRO A 235 -4.10 6.38 -8.53
N SER A 236 -3.16 6.37 -9.48
CA SER A 236 -2.80 5.17 -10.25
C SER A 236 -2.25 4.01 -9.42
N PHE A 237 -1.82 4.27 -8.19
CA PHE A 237 -1.30 3.23 -7.30
C PHE A 237 -2.37 2.64 -6.38
N GLU A 238 -3.59 3.19 -6.41
CA GLU A 238 -4.76 2.66 -5.71
C GLU A 238 -4.49 2.31 -4.23
N VAL A 239 -3.68 3.15 -3.56
CA VAL A 239 -3.26 2.88 -2.19
C VAL A 239 -4.45 3.01 -1.25
N LYS A 240 -4.82 1.89 -0.65
CA LYS A 240 -5.97 1.74 0.25
C LYS A 240 -5.84 2.57 1.52
N LYS A 241 -6.98 3.12 1.95
CA LYS A 241 -7.16 3.89 3.17
C LYS A 241 -8.39 3.34 3.87
N ILE A 242 -8.31 3.13 5.17
CA ILE A 242 -9.46 2.68 5.97
C ILE A 242 -9.83 3.81 6.92
N TYR A 243 -11.11 4.16 6.90
CA TYR A 243 -11.70 5.15 7.79
C TYR A 243 -12.75 4.51 8.68
N GLU A 244 -12.80 4.96 9.91
CA GLU A 244 -13.94 4.82 10.80
C GLU A 244 -14.75 6.11 10.74
N VAL A 245 -16.04 5.98 10.49
CA VAL A 245 -16.98 7.08 10.30
C VAL A 245 -18.03 6.99 11.39
N THR A 246 -18.21 8.08 12.14
CA THR A 246 -19.28 8.23 13.13
C THR A 246 -20.34 9.15 12.55
N LEU A 247 -21.57 8.64 12.48
CA LEU A 247 -22.72 9.30 11.86
C LEU A 247 -23.73 9.77 12.92
N ASP A 248 -24.64 10.66 12.52
CA ASP A 248 -25.76 11.14 13.34
C ASP A 248 -26.77 10.05 13.70
N LYS A 249 -26.97 9.09 12.80
CA LYS A 249 -27.99 8.05 12.92
C LYS A 249 -27.50 6.69 12.40
N PRO A 250 -28.19 5.58 12.75
CA PRO A 250 -27.83 4.25 12.29
C PRO A 250 -27.90 4.14 10.76
N VAL A 251 -26.89 3.50 10.15
CA VAL A 251 -26.91 3.20 8.72
C VAL A 251 -27.74 1.96 8.46
N ILE A 252 -28.59 2.00 7.43
CA ILE A 252 -29.34 0.83 6.98
C ILE A 252 -28.53 -0.02 6.01
N LYS A 253 -28.78 -1.33 5.97
CA LYS A 253 -28.04 -2.27 5.10
C LYS A 253 -28.11 -1.88 3.61
N LYS A 254 -29.25 -1.38 3.15
CA LYS A 254 -29.44 -0.92 1.76
C LYS A 254 -28.44 0.16 1.37
N ASP A 255 -28.11 1.08 2.27
CA ASP A 255 -27.19 2.17 1.99
C ASP A 255 -25.74 1.70 2.00
N LEU A 256 -25.39 0.72 2.85
CA LEU A 256 -24.09 0.05 2.77
C LEU A 256 -23.91 -0.66 1.42
N GLU A 257 -24.95 -1.35 0.95
CA GLU A 257 -24.95 -1.99 -0.38
C GLU A 257 -24.78 -0.95 -1.49
N ALA A 258 -25.47 0.19 -1.41
CA ALA A 258 -25.33 1.28 -2.36
C ALA A 258 -23.88 1.81 -2.41
N ILE A 259 -23.22 1.97 -1.26
CA ILE A 259 -21.81 2.40 -1.18
C ILE A 259 -20.88 1.37 -1.82
N MET A 260 -21.16 0.07 -1.66
CA MET A 260 -20.40 -1.02 -2.28
C MET A 260 -20.60 -1.13 -3.79
N THR A 261 -21.83 -0.94 -4.29
CA THR A 261 -22.13 -0.92 -5.72
C THR A 261 -21.63 0.35 -6.40
N GLY A 262 -21.49 1.43 -5.62
CA GLY A 262 -21.02 2.73 -6.04
C GLY A 262 -22.14 3.77 -6.14
N VAL A 263 -21.75 5.02 -5.96
CA VAL A 263 -22.62 6.19 -5.88
C VAL A 263 -22.12 7.27 -6.83
N THR A 264 -23.03 7.94 -7.53
CA THR A 264 -22.69 9.08 -8.39
C THR A 264 -22.78 10.37 -7.60
N LEU A 265 -21.62 11.00 -7.37
CA LEU A 265 -21.52 12.32 -6.74
C LEU A 265 -21.44 13.42 -7.80
N GLU A 266 -21.47 14.68 -7.37
CA GLU A 266 -21.38 15.87 -8.23
C GLU A 266 -20.17 15.86 -9.17
N ASP A 267 -19.04 15.29 -8.72
CA ASP A 267 -17.80 15.21 -9.47
C ASP A 267 -17.62 13.86 -10.18
N GLY A 268 -18.59 12.94 -10.07
CA GLY A 268 -18.66 11.67 -10.81
C GLY A 268 -18.82 10.43 -9.93
N PHE A 269 -18.73 9.26 -10.55
CA PHE A 269 -18.90 7.96 -9.89
C PHE A 269 -17.79 7.66 -8.88
N VAL A 270 -18.15 7.10 -7.72
CA VAL A 270 -17.22 6.58 -6.73
C VAL A 270 -17.73 5.26 -6.16
N GLN A 271 -16.80 4.35 -5.87
CA GLN A 271 -17.09 3.06 -5.27
C GLN A 271 -16.14 2.82 -4.10
N ALA A 272 -16.66 2.29 -3.00
CA ALA A 272 -15.81 1.82 -1.89
C ALA A 272 -15.22 0.44 -2.20
N ASP A 273 -14.02 0.18 -1.72
CA ASP A 273 -13.41 -1.15 -1.82
C ASP A 273 -14.07 -2.15 -0.85
N SER A 274 -14.46 -1.64 0.32
CA SER A 274 -15.16 -2.39 1.37
C SER A 274 -15.89 -1.41 2.28
N VAL A 275 -17.04 -1.80 2.81
CA VAL A 275 -17.79 -1.04 3.81
C VAL A 275 -18.51 -2.00 4.74
N GLY A 276 -18.63 -1.64 6.01
CA GLY A 276 -19.36 -2.45 6.98
C GLY A 276 -19.50 -1.73 8.32
N TYR A 277 -20.38 -2.24 9.18
CA TYR A 277 -20.45 -1.75 10.56
C TYR A 277 -19.13 -2.02 11.26
N ALA A 278 -18.59 -1.01 11.93
CA ALA A 278 -17.37 -1.17 12.73
C ALA A 278 -17.68 -1.86 14.07
N ASP A 279 -18.92 -1.70 14.54
CA ASP A 279 -19.46 -2.32 15.76
C ASP A 279 -20.86 -2.86 15.45
N ASP A 280 -21.08 -4.15 15.72
CA ASP A 280 -22.37 -4.81 15.51
C ASP A 280 -23.49 -4.24 16.40
N LYS A 281 -23.13 -3.68 17.57
CA LYS A 281 -24.07 -3.06 18.50
C LYS A 281 -24.38 -1.62 18.14
N ASN A 282 -23.43 -0.91 17.52
CA ASN A 282 -23.56 0.50 17.18
C ASN A 282 -23.45 0.73 15.67
N LYS A 283 -24.60 0.67 15.01
CA LYS A 283 -24.74 0.87 13.56
C LYS A 283 -24.53 2.32 13.09
N ASN A 284 -24.24 3.25 14.00
CA ASN A 284 -23.86 4.62 13.65
C ASN A 284 -22.36 4.71 13.32
N ILE A 285 -21.59 3.65 13.60
CA ILE A 285 -20.15 3.59 13.32
C ILE A 285 -19.91 2.63 12.16
N VAL A 286 -19.34 3.16 11.08
CA VAL A 286 -19.09 2.42 9.84
C VAL A 286 -17.61 2.47 9.50
N GLY A 287 -17.04 1.31 9.19
CA GLY A 287 -15.73 1.20 8.56
C GLY A 287 -15.88 1.29 7.04
N ILE A 288 -15.06 2.12 6.40
CA ILE A 288 -15.00 2.24 4.94
C ILE A 288 -13.55 2.18 4.45
N GLU A 289 -13.31 1.28 3.51
CA GLU A 289 -12.05 1.16 2.78
C GLU A 289 -12.20 1.81 1.40
N ILE A 290 -11.27 2.70 1.07
CA ILE A 290 -11.28 3.41 -0.21
C ILE A 290 -9.86 3.75 -0.67
N HIS A 291 -9.57 3.53 -1.94
CA HIS A 291 -8.33 3.97 -2.58
C HIS A 291 -8.40 5.40 -3.14
N SER A 292 -9.60 5.88 -3.47
CA SER A 292 -9.85 7.26 -3.95
C SER A 292 -9.35 8.33 -2.98
N GLY A 293 -8.70 9.36 -3.52
CA GLY A 293 -8.16 10.51 -2.78
C GLY A 293 -8.91 11.82 -3.04
N ARG A 294 -10.12 11.77 -3.62
CA ARG A 294 -10.92 12.95 -3.96
C ARG A 294 -11.27 13.76 -2.71
N ASN A 295 -11.49 15.07 -2.90
CA ASN A 295 -11.77 15.97 -1.78
C ASN A 295 -13.01 15.51 -1.00
N ARG A 296 -12.85 15.38 0.33
CA ARG A 296 -13.91 15.01 1.29
C ARG A 296 -14.74 13.79 0.87
N ILE A 297 -14.16 12.85 0.13
CA ILE A 297 -14.92 11.81 -0.57
C ILE A 297 -15.79 10.96 0.35
N VAL A 298 -15.25 10.54 1.50
CA VAL A 298 -16.01 9.77 2.49
C VAL A 298 -17.19 10.55 3.02
N ARG A 299 -17.01 11.85 3.34
CA ARG A 299 -18.10 12.70 3.83
C ARG A 299 -19.19 12.86 2.78
N ARG A 300 -18.81 13.13 1.54
CA ARG A 300 -19.75 13.32 0.43
C ARG A 300 -20.56 12.06 0.11
N ILE A 301 -19.97 10.87 0.25
CA ILE A 301 -20.69 9.59 0.10
C ILE A 301 -21.84 9.50 1.11
N PHE A 302 -21.55 9.74 2.40
CA PHE A 302 -22.58 9.66 3.45
C PHE A 302 -23.58 10.82 3.39
N GLU A 303 -23.13 12.04 3.11
CA GLU A 303 -23.98 13.22 2.93
C GLU A 303 -24.97 13.03 1.77
N HIS A 304 -24.53 12.43 0.65
CA HIS A 304 -25.40 12.11 -0.49
C HIS A 304 -26.53 11.12 -0.13
N LEU A 305 -26.28 10.22 0.82
CA LEU A 305 -27.25 9.26 1.33
C LEU A 305 -28.08 9.82 2.50
N GLY A 306 -27.91 11.11 2.82
CA GLY A 306 -28.68 11.81 3.86
C GLY A 306 -28.19 11.57 5.29
N TYR A 307 -26.89 11.27 5.47
CA TYR A 307 -26.25 11.14 6.78
C TYR A 307 -25.26 12.28 7.06
N ASP A 308 -25.20 12.70 8.32
CA ASP A 308 -24.23 13.69 8.78
C ASP A 308 -23.00 13.02 9.40
N VAL A 309 -21.82 13.29 8.87
CA VAL A 309 -20.56 12.78 9.44
C VAL A 309 -20.11 13.61 10.65
N LYS A 310 -20.41 13.12 11.86
CA LYS A 310 -19.97 13.71 13.14
C LYS A 310 -18.51 13.43 13.46
N GLY A 311 -18.00 12.27 13.06
CA GLY A 311 -16.62 11.84 13.28
C GLY A 311 -16.03 11.20 12.04
N LEU A 312 -14.78 11.53 11.73
CA LEU A 312 -14.03 10.83 10.69
C LEU A 312 -12.60 10.61 11.18
N ASP A 313 -12.20 9.35 11.22
CA ASP A 313 -10.89 8.92 11.65
C ASP A 313 -10.27 7.96 10.64
N ARG A 314 -9.10 8.30 10.11
CA ARG A 314 -8.32 7.37 9.28
C ARG A 314 -7.57 6.40 10.17
N VAL A 315 -8.12 5.22 10.37
CA VAL A 315 -7.53 4.16 11.22
C VAL A 315 -6.32 3.51 10.56
N MET A 316 -6.30 3.44 9.22
CA MET A 316 -5.21 2.83 8.45
C MET A 316 -4.91 3.62 7.17
N PHE A 317 -3.63 3.74 6.85
CA PHE A 317 -3.16 4.23 5.56
C PHE A 317 -1.95 3.42 5.11
N ALA A 318 -1.98 2.87 3.90
CA ALA A 318 -0.83 2.17 3.33
C ALA A 318 -0.32 1.02 4.23
N ASN A 319 -1.25 0.26 4.81
CA ASN A 319 -1.02 -0.84 5.77
C ASN A 319 -0.42 -0.41 7.12
N LEU A 320 -0.31 0.90 7.37
CA LEU A 320 0.12 1.45 8.64
C LEU A 320 -1.07 1.88 9.47
N THR A 321 -1.03 1.58 10.76
CA THR A 321 -2.08 1.92 11.72
C THR A 321 -1.56 2.87 12.78
N LYS A 322 -2.49 3.55 13.46
CA LYS A 322 -2.20 4.40 14.63
C LYS A 322 -2.03 3.61 15.94
N LYS A 323 -1.90 2.28 15.87
CA LYS A 323 -1.73 1.43 17.06
C LYS A 323 -0.50 1.88 17.84
N ASN A 324 -0.66 2.02 19.17
CA ASN A 324 0.38 2.48 20.09
C ASN A 324 0.90 3.91 19.80
N VAL A 325 0.09 4.76 19.15
CA VAL A 325 0.42 6.18 18.95
C VAL A 325 -0.79 7.00 19.38
N ASP A 326 -0.66 7.67 20.52
CA ASP A 326 -1.74 8.50 21.07
C ASP A 326 -2.07 9.67 20.16
N ARG A 327 -3.28 10.22 20.34
CA ARG A 327 -3.73 11.36 19.54
C ARG A 327 -2.79 12.56 19.73
N GLY A 328 -2.39 13.19 18.62
CA GLY A 328 -1.42 14.30 18.63
C GLY A 328 0.04 13.86 18.75
N LYS A 329 0.30 12.58 19.02
CA LYS A 329 1.65 12.03 19.09
C LYS A 329 2.06 11.41 17.76
N TRP A 330 3.36 11.20 17.64
CA TRP A 330 3.99 10.65 16.46
C TRP A 330 5.11 9.69 16.86
N ARG A 331 5.53 8.87 15.91
CA ARG A 331 6.73 8.02 16.01
C ARG A 331 7.40 7.92 14.66
N PHE A 332 8.69 7.56 14.67
CA PHE A 332 9.34 7.13 13.44
C PHE A 332 8.79 5.78 12.98
N LEU A 333 8.73 5.59 11.66
CA LEU A 333 8.52 4.27 11.10
C LEU A 333 9.77 3.42 11.30
N ASN A 334 9.56 2.15 11.63
CA ASN A 334 10.68 1.20 11.67
C ASN A 334 11.08 0.77 10.25
N GLU A 335 12.26 0.16 10.11
CA GLU A 335 12.78 -0.25 8.81
C GLU A 335 11.86 -1.24 8.06
N LYS A 336 11.16 -2.11 8.79
CA LYS A 336 10.24 -3.10 8.19
C LYS A 336 9.04 -2.39 7.56
N GLU A 337 8.47 -1.41 8.24
CA GLU A 337 7.39 -0.55 7.75
C GLU A 337 7.83 0.24 6.52
N VAL A 338 9.00 0.89 6.58
CA VAL A 338 9.57 1.64 5.45
C VAL A 338 9.79 0.72 4.23
N ARG A 339 10.31 -0.49 4.46
CA ARG A 339 10.50 -1.50 3.41
C ARG A 339 9.16 -1.89 2.78
N LEU A 340 8.15 -2.19 3.59
CA LEU A 340 6.79 -2.50 3.12
C LEU A 340 6.25 -1.39 2.21
N LEU A 341 6.36 -0.13 2.63
CA LEU A 341 5.93 1.02 1.84
C LEU A 341 6.68 1.12 0.49
N LYS A 342 8.01 0.95 0.51
CA LYS A 342 8.86 1.02 -0.71
C LYS A 342 8.59 -0.10 -1.69
N PHE A 343 8.28 -1.31 -1.23
CA PHE A 343 8.07 -2.47 -2.10
C PHE A 343 6.60 -2.81 -2.41
N MET A 344 5.65 -2.05 -1.86
CA MET A 344 4.19 -2.26 -2.02
C MET A 344 3.72 -2.49 -3.47
N ASN A 345 4.39 -1.93 -4.49
CA ASN A 345 3.91 -1.98 -5.88
C ASN A 345 4.64 -3.01 -6.74
N LYS A 346 5.76 -3.61 -6.29
CA LYS A 346 6.44 -4.64 -7.11
C LYS A 346 5.71 -5.99 -7.07
N SER A 347 4.91 -6.25 -6.04
CA SER A 347 4.23 -7.53 -5.85
C SER A 347 2.74 -7.51 -6.20
N PHE A 348 2.08 -6.36 -6.21
CA PHE A 348 0.63 -6.24 -6.50
C PHE A 348 0.31 -5.87 -7.96
N VAL A 349 1.29 -5.42 -8.75
CA VAL A 349 1.10 -5.05 -10.18
C VAL A 349 1.25 -6.26 -11.12
N ARG A 350 1.63 -7.45 -10.63
CA ARG A 350 1.32 -8.69 -11.35
C ARG A 350 -0.18 -8.96 -11.23
N LYS A 351 -0.99 -8.18 -11.96
CA LYS A 351 -2.31 -8.66 -12.39
C LYS A 351 -2.07 -10.00 -13.08
N ALA A 352 -2.76 -11.03 -12.60
CA ALA A 352 -2.90 -12.28 -13.32
C ALA A 352 -3.34 -11.96 -14.76
N LYS A 353 -2.66 -12.60 -15.72
CA LYS A 353 -2.97 -12.53 -17.15
C LYS A 353 -4.39 -12.98 -17.45
#